data_AF-A0A7C9GJL6-F1
#
_entry.id   AF-A0A7C9GJL6-F1
#
_cell.length_a   1.000
_cell.length_b   1.000
_cell.length_c   1.000
_cell.angle_alpha   90.00
_cell.angle_beta   90.00
_cell.angle_gamma   90.00
#
_symmetry.space_group_name_H-M   'P 1'
#
loop_
_entity.id
_entity.type
_entity.pdbx_description
1 polymer ?
#
loop_
_entity_poly.entity_id
_entity_poly.type
_entity_poly.pdbx_seq_one_letter_code
_entity_poly.pdbx_strand_id
1 'polypeptide(L)'
;MLDDPDAATARATLGLGAAAVLDVAVGGSGGLLRADGDASSLVGVWTTGDIKATLRAAAPGGWLMLNGDSIGSAASAADQADDALEPLFLALWDDLADTEAPVSGGRGASAAADWAANKTLTLPDARGRALIGAGTGAGLTARTLGDGTIGEEEHTLTVAEMPAHTHGIRSVQAQRAGNPQSPPPYQVNNDTAGTSGSTGSDEAHNNMQPSLVANWMIKM
;
A
#
# COMPACT_ATOMS: atom_id res chain seq x y z
N MET A 1 -30.47 43.78 -13.54
CA MET A 1 -29.11 43.48 -13.05
C MET A 1 -28.76 44.58 -12.06
N LEU A 2 -29.18 44.40 -10.81
CA LEU A 2 -28.81 45.26 -9.70
C LEU A 2 -27.98 44.34 -8.80
N ASP A 3 -26.68 44.61 -8.72
CA ASP A 3 -25.81 43.94 -7.76
C ASP A 3 -26.21 44.43 -6.36
N ASP A 4 -26.81 43.54 -5.57
CA ASP A 4 -27.24 43.83 -4.21
C ASP A 4 -25.99 43.93 -3.31
N PRO A 5 -25.70 45.10 -2.69
CA PRO A 5 -24.51 45.32 -1.85
C PRO A 5 -24.42 44.38 -0.63
N ASP A 6 -25.47 43.63 -0.33
CA ASP A 6 -25.53 42.69 0.78
C ASP A 6 -24.85 41.34 0.49
N ALA A 7 -24.72 40.93 -0.77
CA ALA A 7 -24.15 39.62 -1.10
C ALA A 7 -22.64 39.56 -0.82
N ALA A 8 -21.89 40.59 -1.17
CA ALA A 8 -20.44 40.66 -0.90
C ALA A 8 -20.15 40.76 0.60
N THR A 9 -20.97 41.50 1.33
CA THR A 9 -20.82 41.73 2.78
C THR A 9 -21.21 40.49 3.59
N ALA A 10 -22.27 39.77 3.19
CA ALA A 10 -22.65 38.50 3.79
C ALA A 10 -21.57 37.42 3.60
N ARG A 11 -20.94 37.36 2.42
CA ARG A 11 -19.85 36.41 2.12
C ARG A 11 -18.63 36.60 3.02
N ALA A 12 -18.27 37.85 3.31
CA ALA A 12 -17.18 38.19 4.22
C ALA A 12 -17.53 37.84 5.69
N THR A 13 -18.77 38.09 6.11
CA THR A 13 -19.23 37.86 7.49
C THR A 13 -19.31 36.36 7.83
N LEU A 14 -19.62 35.52 6.84
CA LEU A 14 -19.72 34.07 7.02
C LEU A 14 -18.40 33.33 6.79
N GLY A 15 -17.31 34.03 6.47
CA GLY A 15 -15.98 33.43 6.27
C GLY A 15 -15.86 32.52 5.05
N LEU A 16 -16.77 32.64 4.07
CA LEU A 16 -16.95 31.66 2.98
C LEU A 16 -15.92 31.77 1.84
N GLY A 17 -15.02 32.78 1.87
CA GLY A 17 -13.94 32.93 0.90
C GLY A 17 -14.40 32.92 -0.57
N ALA A 18 -13.49 32.55 -1.49
CA ALA A 18 -13.78 32.44 -2.91
C ALA A 18 -14.66 31.22 -3.29
N ALA A 19 -14.96 30.32 -2.35
CA ALA A 19 -15.74 29.10 -2.58
C ALA A 19 -17.23 29.35 -2.85
N ALA A 20 -17.73 30.56 -2.58
CA ALA A 20 -19.15 30.91 -2.73
C ALA A 20 -19.54 31.49 -4.11
N VAL A 21 -18.73 31.30 -5.16
CA VAL A 21 -19.10 31.75 -6.53
C VAL A 21 -19.59 30.56 -7.35
N LEU A 22 -20.74 30.01 -6.93
CA LEU A 22 -21.63 29.35 -7.86
C LEU A 22 -23.05 29.77 -7.51
N ASP A 23 -23.41 30.97 -7.95
CA ASP A 23 -24.80 31.39 -7.94
C ASP A 23 -25.52 30.54 -9.01
N VAL A 24 -26.04 29.39 -8.60
CA VAL A 24 -26.90 28.56 -9.45
C VAL A 24 -28.19 29.35 -9.65
N ALA A 25 -28.26 30.05 -10.78
CA ALA A 25 -29.51 30.50 -11.34
C ALA A 25 -30.31 29.25 -11.75
N VAL A 26 -31.09 28.71 -10.82
CA VAL A 26 -32.37 27.98 -10.96
C VAL A 26 -32.61 27.27 -9.63
N GLY A 27 -33.77 27.53 -9.02
CA GLY A 27 -34.11 27.17 -7.63
C GLY A 27 -33.96 25.69 -7.27
N GLY A 28 -32.77 25.32 -6.81
CA GLY A 28 -32.46 24.08 -6.13
C GLY A 28 -31.79 24.40 -4.80
N SER A 29 -32.16 23.66 -3.75
CA SER A 29 -31.65 23.78 -2.38
C SER A 29 -30.13 23.95 -2.40
N GLY A 30 -29.61 25.08 -1.89
CA GLY A 30 -28.19 25.45 -1.87
C GLY A 30 -27.32 24.43 -1.12
N GLY A 31 -27.09 23.28 -1.74
CA GLY A 31 -26.20 22.23 -1.27
C GLY A 31 -24.82 22.47 -1.83
N LEU A 32 -23.83 22.58 -0.94
CA LEU A 32 -22.41 22.49 -1.31
C LEU A 32 -22.05 21.10 -1.86
N LEU A 33 -22.95 20.12 -1.73
CA LEU A 33 -22.78 18.75 -2.17
C LEU A 33 -23.51 18.53 -3.51
N ARG A 34 -22.96 17.64 -4.33
CA ARG A 34 -23.69 17.06 -5.46
C ARG A 34 -25.01 16.45 -4.96
N ALA A 35 -26.00 16.28 -5.84
CA ALA A 35 -27.32 15.74 -5.46
C ALA A 35 -27.29 14.33 -4.84
N ASP A 36 -26.18 13.61 -5.00
CA ASP A 36 -25.88 12.33 -4.37
C ASP A 36 -25.20 12.46 -2.98
N GLY A 37 -25.00 13.68 -2.48
CA GLY A 37 -24.33 13.96 -1.21
C GLY A 37 -22.80 13.83 -1.27
N ASP A 38 -22.20 13.66 -2.46
CA ASP A 38 -20.76 13.46 -2.59
C ASP A 38 -19.99 14.78 -2.40
N ALA A 39 -19.17 14.82 -1.35
CA ALA A 39 -18.25 15.91 -1.02
C ALA A 39 -16.86 15.75 -1.67
N SER A 40 -16.62 14.67 -2.43
CA SER A 40 -15.28 14.34 -2.91
C SER A 40 -14.72 15.30 -3.97
N SER A 41 -15.56 16.18 -4.52
CA SER A 41 -15.20 17.31 -5.39
C SER A 41 -15.18 18.66 -4.67
N LEU A 42 -15.52 18.72 -3.38
CA LEU A 42 -15.44 19.94 -2.59
C LEU A 42 -13.98 20.29 -2.29
N VAL A 43 -13.60 21.50 -2.66
CA VAL A 43 -12.27 22.07 -2.40
C VAL A 43 -12.07 22.19 -0.88
N GLY A 44 -10.98 21.63 -0.36
CA GLY A 44 -10.59 21.75 1.05
C GLY A 44 -10.95 20.58 1.98
N VAL A 45 -11.63 19.53 1.49
CA VAL A 45 -11.82 18.28 2.25
C VAL A 45 -10.69 17.29 1.99
N TRP A 46 -10.22 17.23 0.74
CA TRP A 46 -9.09 16.43 0.30
C TRP A 46 -8.09 17.34 -0.40
N THR A 47 -6.82 17.16 -0.12
CA THR A 47 -5.71 17.87 -0.75
C THR A 47 -5.05 16.96 -1.78
N THR A 48 -4.44 17.53 -2.82
CA THR A 48 -3.63 16.79 -3.79
C THR A 48 -2.64 15.87 -3.07
N GLY A 49 -2.54 14.62 -3.52
CA GLY A 49 -1.70 13.59 -2.91
C GLY A 49 -2.41 12.72 -1.85
N ASP A 50 -3.57 13.13 -1.34
CA ASP A 50 -4.33 12.32 -0.38
C ASP A 50 -4.88 11.04 -1.03
N ILE A 51 -4.90 9.95 -0.27
CA ILE A 51 -5.36 8.64 -0.72
C ILE A 51 -6.67 8.26 -0.02
N LYS A 52 -7.59 7.62 -0.77
CA LYS A 52 -8.79 6.99 -0.20
C LYS A 52 -9.07 5.61 -0.80
N ALA A 53 -9.65 4.74 0.02
CA ALA A 53 -10.14 3.44 -0.41
C ALA A 53 -11.48 3.55 -1.14
N THR A 54 -11.76 2.63 -2.07
CA THR A 54 -13.02 2.56 -2.81
C THR A 54 -13.33 1.15 -3.32
N LEU A 55 -14.61 0.83 -3.48
CA LEU A 55 -15.06 -0.34 -4.23
C LEU A 55 -15.35 -0.02 -5.71
N ARG A 56 -15.14 1.23 -6.15
CA ARG A 56 -15.35 1.64 -7.54
C ARG A 56 -14.25 1.07 -8.43
N ALA A 57 -14.64 0.56 -9.59
CA ALA A 57 -13.70 0.06 -10.60
C ALA A 57 -12.98 1.18 -11.37
N ALA A 58 -13.55 2.38 -11.43
CA ALA A 58 -12.99 3.54 -12.11
C ALA A 58 -12.98 4.76 -11.18
N ALA A 59 -11.94 5.59 -11.32
CA ALA A 59 -11.77 6.78 -10.50
C ALA A 59 -12.74 7.88 -10.99
N PRO A 60 -13.45 8.57 -10.08
CA PRO A 60 -14.24 9.73 -10.44
C PRO A 60 -13.33 10.91 -10.81
N GLY A 61 -13.87 11.93 -11.50
CA GLY A 61 -13.14 13.15 -11.80
C GLY A 61 -12.53 13.79 -10.54
N GLY A 62 -11.31 14.29 -10.66
CA GLY A 62 -10.51 14.78 -9.52
C GLY A 62 -9.65 13.71 -8.84
N TRP A 63 -9.75 12.45 -9.25
CA TRP A 63 -9.05 11.30 -8.66
C TRP A 63 -8.42 10.42 -9.74
N LEU A 64 -7.29 9.79 -9.41
CA LEU A 64 -6.67 8.73 -10.20
C LEU A 64 -6.61 7.43 -9.41
N MET A 65 -6.53 6.29 -10.10
CA MET A 65 -6.20 5.01 -9.46
C MET A 65 -4.71 4.98 -9.09
N LEU A 66 -4.40 4.38 -7.95
CA LEU A 66 -3.01 4.19 -7.50
C LEU A 66 -2.48 2.84 -8.00
N ASN A 67 -2.24 2.76 -9.30
CA ASN A 67 -2.04 1.52 -10.07
C ASN A 67 -0.67 1.45 -10.79
N GLY A 68 0.27 2.32 -10.47
CA GLY A 68 1.58 2.35 -11.14
C GLY A 68 1.59 3.03 -12.52
N ASP A 69 0.49 3.65 -12.95
CA ASP A 69 0.47 4.39 -14.21
C ASP A 69 1.37 5.62 -14.12
N SER A 70 1.93 6.03 -15.26
CA SER A 70 2.66 7.29 -15.37
C SER A 70 1.73 8.49 -15.51
N ILE A 71 2.05 9.58 -14.83
CA ILE A 71 1.38 10.88 -14.91
C ILE A 71 2.30 11.91 -15.57
N GLY A 72 1.73 12.89 -16.28
CA GLY A 72 2.47 13.98 -16.90
C GLY A 72 1.56 15.01 -17.54
N SER A 73 2.17 16.05 -18.14
CA SER A 73 1.46 17.11 -18.85
C SER A 73 0.67 16.55 -20.04
N ALA A 74 -0.29 17.32 -20.55
CA ALA A 74 -1.06 16.95 -21.74
C ALA A 74 -0.17 16.78 -23.00
N ALA A 75 1.04 17.35 -22.99
CA ALA A 75 2.03 17.20 -24.05
C ALA A 75 3.03 16.03 -23.80
N SER A 76 2.97 15.38 -22.64
CA SER A 76 3.83 14.25 -22.29
C SER A 76 3.34 12.94 -22.93
N ALA A 77 4.16 11.90 -22.84
CA ALA A 77 3.80 10.54 -23.27
C ALA A 77 3.32 9.67 -22.08
N ALA A 78 2.76 10.28 -21.04
CA ALA A 78 2.25 9.59 -19.86
C ALA A 78 0.99 8.76 -20.17
N ASP A 79 0.74 7.73 -19.37
CA ASP A 79 -0.51 6.96 -19.43
C ASP A 79 -1.71 7.85 -19.06
N GLN A 80 -1.51 8.71 -18.06
CA GLN A 80 -2.43 9.79 -17.67
C GLN A 80 -1.79 11.13 -18.03
N ALA A 81 -2.11 11.64 -19.23
CA ALA A 81 -1.61 12.91 -19.75
C ALA A 81 -2.68 14.01 -19.65
N ASP A 82 -2.55 14.88 -18.65
CA ASP A 82 -3.46 16.00 -18.40
C ASP A 82 -2.71 17.11 -17.64
N ASP A 83 -2.85 18.36 -18.06
CA ASP A 83 -2.22 19.50 -17.37
C ASP A 83 -2.77 19.71 -15.94
N ALA A 84 -3.98 19.20 -15.66
CA ALA A 84 -4.55 19.20 -14.31
C ALA A 84 -3.75 18.34 -13.31
N LEU A 85 -2.82 17.49 -13.78
CA LEU A 85 -1.97 16.63 -12.95
C LEU A 85 -0.71 17.34 -12.44
N GLU A 86 -0.42 18.57 -12.87
CA GLU A 86 0.76 19.32 -12.43
C GLU A 86 0.89 19.34 -10.91
N PRO A 87 -0.14 19.70 -10.11
CA PRO A 87 0.01 19.75 -8.65
C PRO A 87 0.38 18.40 -8.05
N LEU A 88 -0.19 17.31 -8.56
CA LEU A 88 0.09 15.95 -8.10
C LEU A 88 1.51 15.53 -8.46
N PHE A 89 1.94 15.82 -9.69
CA PHE A 89 3.32 15.56 -10.13
C PHE A 89 4.32 16.27 -9.22
N LEU A 90 4.10 17.56 -8.94
CA LEU A 90 5.01 18.35 -8.09
C LEU A 90 5.06 17.79 -6.67
N ALA A 91 3.91 17.49 -6.07
CA ALA A 91 3.83 16.95 -4.71
C ALA A 91 4.56 15.59 -4.58
N LEU A 92 4.31 14.65 -5.51
CA LEU A 92 4.97 13.34 -5.48
C LEU A 92 6.46 13.44 -5.77
N TRP A 93 6.87 14.39 -6.61
CA TRP A 93 8.29 14.66 -6.83
C TRP A 93 8.95 15.17 -5.54
N ASP A 94 8.36 16.07 -4.78
CA ASP A 94 8.99 16.56 -3.55
C ASP A 94 8.98 15.52 -2.42
N ASP A 95 7.90 14.73 -2.29
CA ASP A 95 7.69 13.85 -1.13
C ASP A 95 8.25 12.42 -1.30
N LEU A 96 8.37 11.93 -2.54
CA LEU A 96 8.84 10.57 -2.82
C LEU A 96 10.22 10.57 -3.46
N ALA A 97 11.02 9.57 -3.10
CA ALA A 97 12.30 9.32 -3.75
C ALA A 97 12.11 8.85 -5.21
N ASP A 98 13.12 9.05 -6.05
CA ASP A 98 13.09 8.61 -7.46
C ASP A 98 12.95 7.09 -7.61
N THR A 99 13.32 6.32 -6.59
CA THR A 99 13.12 4.86 -6.61
C THR A 99 11.65 4.48 -6.47
N GLU A 100 10.86 5.29 -5.75
CA GLU A 100 9.45 5.00 -5.44
C GLU A 100 8.49 5.71 -6.40
N ALA A 101 8.89 6.87 -6.91
CA ALA A 101 8.22 7.60 -7.98
C ALA A 101 9.24 8.00 -9.06
N PRO A 102 9.64 7.06 -9.94
CA PRO A 102 10.59 7.30 -11.00
C PRO A 102 10.14 8.39 -11.97
N VAL A 103 11.04 9.32 -12.26
CA VAL A 103 10.85 10.31 -13.33
C VAL A 103 11.52 9.82 -14.62
N SER A 104 10.84 9.95 -15.76
CA SER A 104 11.38 9.55 -17.06
C SER A 104 12.70 10.27 -17.37
N GLY A 105 13.78 9.52 -17.60
CA GLY A 105 15.12 10.08 -17.81
C GLY A 105 15.80 10.58 -16.53
N GLY A 106 15.26 10.24 -15.36
CA GLY A 106 15.75 10.64 -14.05
C GLY A 106 15.32 12.05 -13.65
N ARG A 107 15.44 12.32 -12.34
CA ARG A 107 15.11 13.64 -11.77
C ARG A 107 16.08 14.72 -12.20
N GLY A 108 15.51 15.86 -12.60
CA GLY A 108 16.23 17.08 -12.92
C GLY A 108 16.43 17.98 -11.71
N ALA A 109 16.57 19.28 -11.96
CA ALA A 109 16.89 20.27 -10.93
C ALA A 109 15.72 20.60 -9.99
N SER A 110 14.47 20.41 -10.45
CA SER A 110 13.26 20.64 -9.67
C SER A 110 12.07 19.97 -10.34
N ALA A 111 11.01 19.72 -9.57
CA ALA A 111 9.75 19.20 -10.08
C ALA A 111 9.18 20.07 -11.21
N ALA A 112 9.18 21.40 -11.06
CA ALA A 112 8.68 22.33 -12.06
C ALA A 112 9.49 22.30 -13.37
N ALA A 113 10.81 22.09 -13.29
CA ALA A 113 11.66 21.95 -14.48
C ALA A 113 11.42 20.63 -15.20
N ASP A 114 11.21 19.54 -14.45
CA ASP A 114 10.90 18.24 -15.02
C ASP A 114 9.50 18.23 -15.67
N TRP A 115 8.52 18.87 -15.05
CA TRP A 115 7.19 19.09 -15.62
C TRP A 115 7.25 19.89 -16.92
N ALA A 116 7.93 21.05 -16.91
CA ALA A 116 8.08 21.89 -18.11
C ALA A 116 8.84 21.18 -19.25
N ALA A 117 9.65 20.16 -18.93
CA ALA A 117 10.32 19.32 -19.90
C ALA A 117 9.45 18.15 -20.42
N ASN A 118 8.17 18.09 -20.04
CA ASN A 118 7.22 17.01 -20.36
C ASN A 118 7.70 15.62 -19.92
N LYS A 119 8.48 15.56 -18.83
CA LYS A 119 8.82 14.28 -18.22
C LYS A 119 7.59 13.68 -17.55
N THR A 120 7.58 12.35 -17.45
CA THR A 120 6.53 11.60 -16.76
C THR A 120 7.04 11.14 -15.40
N LEU A 121 6.13 10.97 -14.44
CA LEU A 121 6.40 10.42 -13.11
C LEU A 121 5.50 9.21 -12.90
N THR A 122 6.07 8.10 -12.45
CA THR A 122 5.31 6.88 -12.18
C THR A 122 4.70 6.92 -10.79
N LEU A 123 3.39 6.68 -10.68
CA LEU A 123 2.71 6.58 -9.38
C LEU A 123 3.17 5.33 -8.62
N PRO A 124 3.10 5.30 -7.28
CA PRO A 124 3.15 4.05 -6.54
C PRO A 124 2.02 3.09 -6.99
N ASP A 125 2.30 1.78 -6.96
CA ASP A 125 1.33 0.75 -7.30
C ASP A 125 0.81 0.04 -6.05
N ALA A 126 -0.45 0.29 -5.68
CA ALA A 126 -1.07 -0.31 -4.50
C ALA A 126 -1.79 -1.64 -4.80
N ARG A 127 -1.78 -2.13 -6.04
CA ARG A 127 -2.43 -3.40 -6.39
C ARG A 127 -1.74 -4.57 -5.70
N GLY A 128 -2.52 -5.39 -4.99
CA GLY A 128 -2.00 -6.53 -4.22
C GLY A 128 -1.27 -6.13 -2.93
N ARG A 129 -1.23 -4.85 -2.56
CA ARG A 129 -0.44 -4.37 -1.42
C ARG A 129 -1.30 -3.97 -0.23
N ALA A 130 -0.77 -4.23 0.96
CA ALA A 130 -1.24 -3.63 2.19
C ALA A 130 -0.51 -2.30 2.42
N LEU A 131 -1.25 -1.21 2.63
CA LEU A 131 -0.65 0.07 3.01
C LEU A 131 -0.24 0.04 4.48
N ILE A 132 0.99 0.49 4.75
CA ILE A 132 1.55 0.64 6.10
C ILE A 132 2.05 2.07 6.31
N GLY A 133 2.15 2.49 7.58
CA GLY A 133 2.69 3.81 7.91
C GLY A 133 4.20 3.88 7.66
N ALA A 134 4.65 4.96 7.02
CA ALA A 134 6.06 5.28 6.89
C ALA A 134 6.62 5.90 8.19
N GLY A 135 7.94 5.90 8.32
CA GLY A 135 8.66 6.61 9.38
C GLY A 135 9.61 5.73 10.19
N THR A 136 10.01 6.26 11.34
CA THR A 136 10.94 5.62 12.27
C THR A 136 10.36 5.66 13.68
N GLY A 137 10.69 4.66 14.50
CA GLY A 137 10.22 4.57 15.88
C GLY A 137 11.04 3.56 16.68
N ALA A 138 10.98 3.66 18.01
CA ALA A 138 11.68 2.73 18.89
C ALA A 138 11.19 1.29 18.65
N GLY A 139 12.10 0.39 18.26
CA GLY A 139 11.78 -1.00 17.94
C GLY A 139 11.12 -1.22 16.58
N LEU A 140 11.02 -0.20 15.73
CA LEU A 140 10.48 -0.30 14.37
C LEU A 140 11.59 -0.24 13.33
N THR A 141 11.43 -1.01 12.25
CA THR A 141 12.24 -0.84 11.04
C THR A 141 11.86 0.48 10.37
N ALA A 142 12.86 1.30 10.03
CA ALA A 142 12.65 2.53 9.28
C ALA A 142 12.07 2.23 7.89
N ARG A 143 10.94 2.87 7.55
CA ARG A 143 10.28 2.72 6.24
C ARG A 143 10.11 4.09 5.57
N THR A 144 10.53 4.21 4.31
CA THR A 144 10.34 5.42 3.50
C THR A 144 8.95 5.41 2.85
N LEU A 145 8.41 6.59 2.57
CA LEU A 145 7.16 6.71 1.83
C LEU A 145 7.32 6.13 0.43
N GLY A 146 6.28 5.44 -0.05
CA GLY A 146 6.26 4.83 -1.37
C GLY A 146 6.95 3.48 -1.51
N ASP A 147 7.70 3.02 -0.48
CA ASP A 147 8.41 1.72 -0.53
C ASP A 147 7.45 0.55 -0.82
N GLY A 148 7.55 0.05 -2.05
CA GLY A 148 6.75 -1.06 -2.57
C GLY A 148 7.46 -2.41 -2.52
N THR A 149 8.53 -2.59 -1.75
CA THR A 149 9.35 -3.82 -1.80
C THR A 149 9.18 -4.74 -0.59
N ILE A 150 8.28 -4.40 0.32
CA ILE A 150 8.16 -5.05 1.63
C ILE A 150 7.10 -6.15 1.62
N GLY A 151 7.42 -7.26 2.29
CA GLY A 151 6.52 -8.39 2.49
C GLY A 151 6.66 -9.47 1.43
N GLU A 152 5.98 -10.59 1.65
CA GLU A 152 5.96 -11.74 0.75
C GLU A 152 4.57 -12.38 0.79
N GLU A 153 4.04 -12.74 -0.38
CA GLU A 153 2.76 -13.46 -0.47
C GLU A 153 2.93 -14.96 -0.17
N GLU A 154 4.08 -15.52 -0.53
CA GLU A 154 4.48 -16.89 -0.26
C GLU A 154 5.79 -16.91 0.54
N HIS A 155 5.84 -17.74 1.59
CA HIS A 155 7.01 -17.86 2.45
C HIS A 155 7.45 -19.32 2.59
N THR A 156 8.75 -19.57 2.43
CA THR A 156 9.37 -20.87 2.74
C THR A 156 10.02 -20.80 4.11
N LEU A 157 9.55 -21.63 5.04
CA LEU A 157 10.09 -21.68 6.40
C LEU A 157 11.56 -22.12 6.39
N THR A 158 12.41 -21.32 7.01
CA THR A 158 13.83 -21.62 7.21
C THR A 158 14.08 -22.27 8.56
N VAL A 159 15.24 -22.93 8.71
CA VAL A 159 15.67 -23.51 9.99
C VAL A 159 15.75 -22.45 11.09
N ALA A 160 16.09 -21.20 10.77
CA ALA A 160 16.18 -20.11 11.73
C ALA A 160 14.81 -19.68 12.30
N GLU A 161 13.73 -19.98 11.59
CA GLU A 161 12.34 -19.68 12.01
C GLU A 161 11.71 -20.83 12.81
N MET A 162 12.40 -21.96 12.95
CA MET A 162 11.98 -23.08 13.80
C MET A 162 12.64 -23.01 15.19
N PRO A 163 11.85 -23.02 16.28
CA PRO A 163 12.42 -23.17 17.62
C PRO A 163 13.26 -24.44 17.74
N ALA A 164 14.40 -24.34 18.43
CA ALA A 164 15.25 -25.48 18.73
C ALA A 164 14.45 -26.55 19.48
N HIS A 165 14.44 -27.78 18.94
CA HIS A 165 13.73 -28.91 19.51
C HIS A 165 14.55 -30.19 19.33
N THR A 166 14.31 -31.19 20.19
CA THR A 166 15.00 -32.49 20.15
C THR A 166 14.01 -33.61 20.35
N HIS A 167 14.19 -34.72 19.63
CA HIS A 167 13.43 -35.95 19.85
C HIS A 167 14.34 -37.02 20.46
N GLY A 168 13.93 -37.58 21.60
CA GLY A 168 14.59 -38.74 22.19
C GLY A 168 13.85 -40.01 21.84
N ILE A 169 14.49 -40.96 21.16
CA ILE A 169 13.94 -42.29 20.91
C ILE A 169 14.62 -43.29 21.84
N ARG A 170 13.82 -44.12 22.52
CA ARG A 170 14.29 -45.28 23.29
C ARG A 170 13.79 -46.55 22.60
N SER A 171 14.67 -47.31 21.95
CA SER A 171 14.31 -48.61 21.38
C SER A 171 14.68 -49.73 22.36
N VAL A 172 13.74 -50.61 22.69
CA VAL A 172 14.04 -51.89 23.35
C VAL A 172 14.06 -53.00 22.29
N GLN A 173 15.18 -53.70 22.11
CA GLN A 173 15.18 -54.92 21.32
C GLN A 173 14.43 -56.02 22.08
N ALA A 174 13.39 -56.59 21.48
CA ALA A 174 12.80 -57.82 22.00
C ALA A 174 13.83 -58.94 21.89
N GLN A 175 14.32 -59.45 23.02
CA GLN A 175 15.12 -60.68 23.03
C GLN A 175 14.26 -61.81 22.46
N ARG A 176 14.76 -62.49 21.44
CA ARG A 176 14.18 -63.76 20.99
C ARG A 176 14.22 -64.73 22.17
N ALA A 177 13.07 -65.26 22.58
CA ALA A 177 13.02 -66.35 23.55
C ALA A 177 13.83 -67.53 23.00
N GLY A 178 14.98 -67.86 23.62
CA GLY A 178 15.76 -69.04 23.27
C GLY A 178 17.30 -68.93 23.23
N ASN A 179 17.94 -67.82 23.63
CA ASN A 179 19.41 -67.77 23.73
C ASN A 179 19.90 -67.69 25.20
N PRO A 180 20.40 -68.79 25.81
CA PRO A 180 20.75 -68.85 27.23
C PRO A 180 22.21 -68.44 27.54
N GLN A 181 22.72 -67.36 26.95
CA GLN A 181 24.13 -66.96 27.14
C GLN A 181 24.41 -65.78 28.09
N SER A 182 23.45 -65.28 28.88
CA SER A 182 23.78 -64.35 29.98
C SER A 182 22.93 -64.56 31.25
N PRO A 183 23.51 -64.64 32.45
CA PRO A 183 22.74 -64.68 33.70
C PRO A 183 22.14 -63.29 34.03
N PRO A 184 20.95 -63.23 34.69
CA PRO A 184 20.27 -61.97 35.02
C PRO A 184 21.04 -61.08 36.00
N PRO A 185 20.81 -59.75 36.00
CA PRO A 185 19.74 -59.05 35.28
C PRO A 185 20.12 -58.68 33.84
N TYR A 186 19.38 -59.18 32.86
CA TYR A 186 19.47 -58.73 31.47
C TYR A 186 18.91 -57.30 31.38
N GLN A 187 19.80 -56.31 31.39
CA GLN A 187 19.48 -54.99 30.85
C GLN A 187 20.56 -54.63 29.83
N VAL A 188 20.38 -55.12 28.60
CA VAL A 188 21.12 -54.58 27.46
C VAL A 188 20.34 -53.35 26.99
N ASN A 189 20.62 -52.19 27.60
CA ASN A 189 20.20 -50.91 27.05
C ASN A 189 21.08 -50.65 25.81
N ASN A 190 20.80 -51.35 24.70
CA ASN A 190 21.38 -51.00 23.43
C ASN A 190 20.61 -49.79 22.91
N ASP A 191 21.09 -48.60 23.28
CA ASP A 191 20.64 -47.32 22.76
C ASP A 191 20.95 -47.26 21.25
N THR A 192 20.12 -47.91 20.44
CA THR A 192 20.21 -47.78 19.00
C THR A 192 19.60 -46.42 18.68
N ALA A 193 20.44 -45.43 18.40
CA ALA A 193 20.02 -44.11 17.97
C ALA A 193 19.22 -44.24 16.68
N GLY A 194 17.89 -44.11 16.77
CA GLY A 194 17.01 -43.98 15.63
C GLY A 194 16.78 -42.50 15.35
N THR A 195 16.92 -42.09 14.10
CA THR A 195 16.43 -40.79 13.62
C THR A 195 15.09 -41.01 12.93
N SER A 196 14.11 -40.16 13.22
CA SER A 196 12.94 -40.06 12.33
C SER A 196 13.40 -39.59 10.95
N GLY A 197 12.73 -40.06 9.89
CA GLY A 197 12.91 -39.48 8.56
C GLY A 197 12.30 -38.08 8.49
N SER A 198 12.73 -37.28 7.52
CA SER A 198 12.08 -36.00 7.21
C SER A 198 10.75 -36.25 6.50
N THR A 199 9.75 -35.39 6.76
CA THR A 199 8.47 -35.35 6.05
C THR A 199 8.08 -33.88 5.87
N GLY A 200 7.52 -33.55 4.71
CA GLY A 200 7.34 -32.18 4.25
C GLY A 200 8.05 -31.97 2.91
N SER A 201 7.63 -30.98 2.14
CA SER A 201 8.22 -30.66 0.85
C SER A 201 9.10 -29.40 0.87
N ASP A 202 9.15 -28.69 2.01
CA ASP A 202 9.81 -27.37 2.16
C ASP A 202 9.37 -26.34 1.10
N GLU A 203 8.19 -26.55 0.51
CA GLU A 203 7.60 -25.64 -0.46
C GLU A 203 7.04 -24.40 0.24
N ALA A 204 7.01 -23.29 -0.48
CA ALA A 204 6.45 -22.06 0.03
C ALA A 204 4.96 -22.24 0.34
N HIS A 205 4.48 -21.58 1.40
CA HIS A 205 3.06 -21.55 1.75
C HIS A 205 2.53 -20.12 1.65
N ASN A 206 1.26 -20.02 1.29
CA ASN A 206 0.56 -18.74 1.24
C ASN A 206 0.56 -18.09 2.64
N ASN A 207 1.13 -16.90 2.73
CA ASN A 207 1.21 -16.09 3.94
C ASN A 207 0.19 -14.93 3.92
N MET A 208 -0.66 -14.85 2.90
CA MET A 208 -1.71 -13.83 2.84
C MET A 208 -2.82 -14.09 3.85
N GLN A 209 -3.14 -13.06 4.62
CA GLN A 209 -4.32 -13.04 5.48
C GLN A 209 -5.62 -13.06 4.65
N PRO A 210 -6.74 -13.58 5.19
CA PRO A 210 -8.06 -13.41 4.58
C PRO A 210 -8.34 -11.93 4.29
N SER A 211 -8.57 -11.58 3.02
CA SER A 211 -8.62 -10.19 2.57
C SER A 211 -9.81 -9.92 1.63
N LEU A 212 -10.37 -8.71 1.71
CA LEU A 212 -11.32 -8.17 0.73
C LEU A 212 -10.60 -7.14 -0.14
N VAL A 213 -10.65 -7.32 -1.46
CA VAL A 213 -9.96 -6.44 -2.41
C VAL A 213 -10.79 -5.18 -2.64
N ALA A 214 -10.17 -4.02 -2.38
CA ALA A 214 -10.66 -2.70 -2.70
C ALA A 214 -9.58 -1.92 -3.47
N ASN A 215 -9.99 -0.91 -4.22
CA ASN A 215 -9.08 -0.03 -4.94
C ASN A 215 -8.64 1.14 -4.06
N TRP A 216 -7.44 1.65 -4.37
CA TRP A 216 -6.90 2.88 -3.80
C TRP A 216 -6.90 3.96 -4.86
N MET A 217 -7.36 5.16 -4.50
CA MET A 217 -7.35 6.32 -5.38
C MET A 217 -6.60 7.46 -4.73
N ILE A 218 -5.92 8.26 -5.55
CA ILE A 218 -5.17 9.45 -5.15
C ILE A 218 -5.81 10.72 -5.70
N LYS A 219 -5.84 11.78 -4.90
CA LYS A 219 -6.41 13.08 -5.27
C LYS A 219 -5.44 13.83 -6.18
N MET A 220 -5.93 14.26 -7.36
CA MET A 220 -5.22 15.16 -8.28
C MET A 220 -5.09 16.56 -7.69
#